data_AF-A0A2J4YII6-F1
#
_entry.id   AF-A0A2J4YII6-F1
#
_cell.length_a   1.000
_cell.length_b   1.000
_cell.length_c   1.000
_cell.angle_alpha   90.00
_cell.angle_beta   90.00
_cell.angle_gamma   90.00
#
_symmetry.space_group_name_H-M   'P 1'
#
loop_
_entity.id
_entity.type
_entity.pdbx_description
1 polymer ?
#
loop_
_entity_poly.entity_id
_entity_poly.type
_entity_poly.pdbx_seq_one_letter_code
_entity_poly.pdbx_strand_id
1 'polypeptide(L)'
;RYHCDPASELNQLRGAQPDSAYAGHMQATLARLAECGIALCTMNELLEKLASGREAAAPSASGPRRYLTVTDVVNNPALACAPEAQLTDAAIDFLKNRKKEPYLK
;
A
#
# COMPACT_ATOMS: atom_id res chain seq x y z
N ARG A 1 -14.49 8.23 28.04
CA ARG A 1 -13.35 8.65 27.18
C ARG A 1 -13.67 8.21 25.76
N TYR A 2 -13.41 9.04 24.77
CA TYR A 2 -13.50 8.66 23.37
C TYR A 2 -12.15 8.09 22.96
N HIS A 3 -12.12 6.84 22.48
CA HIS A 3 -10.89 6.09 22.27
C HIS A 3 -10.41 6.08 20.82
N CYS A 4 -11.15 6.67 19.88
CA CYS A 4 -10.77 6.63 18.47
C CYS A 4 -9.72 7.69 18.13
N ASP A 5 -9.75 8.84 18.80
CA ASP A 5 -8.81 9.94 18.58
C ASP A 5 -8.46 10.61 19.92
N PRO A 6 -7.18 10.62 20.35
CA PRO A 6 -6.77 11.28 21.58
C PRO A 6 -6.97 12.80 21.54
N ALA A 7 -6.88 13.42 20.37
CA ALA A 7 -6.97 14.87 20.18
C ALA A 7 -8.41 15.38 19.97
N SER A 8 -9.38 14.47 19.86
CA SER A 8 -10.78 14.77 19.60
C SER A 8 -11.34 15.83 20.57
N GLU A 9 -12.09 16.80 20.03
CA GLU A 9 -12.80 17.82 20.81
C GLU A 9 -13.71 17.21 21.89
N LEU A 10 -14.30 16.03 21.63
CA LEU A 10 -15.10 15.31 22.64
C LEU A 10 -14.29 14.92 23.87
N ASN A 11 -13.01 14.60 23.71
CA ASN A 11 -12.14 14.31 24.84
C ASN A 11 -11.78 15.58 25.61
N GLN A 12 -11.62 16.71 24.93
CA GLN A 12 -11.38 18.02 25.56
C GLN A 12 -12.60 18.45 26.39
N LEU A 13 -13.81 18.37 25.82
CA LEU A 13 -15.07 18.68 26.51
C LEU A 13 -15.33 17.79 27.73
N ARG A 14 -14.85 16.54 27.68
CA ARG A 14 -14.98 15.60 28.80
C ARG A 14 -13.85 15.70 29.83
N GLY A 15 -12.94 16.66 29.70
CA GLY A 15 -11.80 16.84 30.60
C GLY A 15 -10.85 15.64 30.60
N ALA A 16 -10.79 14.88 29.51
CA ALA A 16 -9.84 13.78 29.40
C ALA A 16 -8.43 14.35 29.29
N GLN A 17 -7.54 13.90 30.17
CA GLN A 17 -6.14 14.33 30.17
C GLN A 17 -5.47 13.96 28.84
N PRO A 18 -4.96 14.94 28.07
CA PRO A 18 -4.32 14.69 26.78
C PRO A 18 -3.01 13.89 26.94
N ASP A 19 -2.38 13.97 28.12
CA ASP A 19 -1.06 13.40 28.41
C ASP A 19 -1.11 11.99 29.05
N SER A 20 -2.16 11.22 28.73
CA SER A 20 -2.26 9.85 29.23
C SER A 20 -1.28 8.93 28.49
N ALA A 21 -0.71 7.93 29.19
CA ALA A 21 0.14 6.91 28.57
C ALA A 21 -0.53 6.23 27.36
N TYR A 22 -1.85 6.10 27.39
CA TYR A 22 -2.64 5.58 26.28
C TYR A 22 -2.65 6.50 25.05
N ALA A 23 -2.75 7.82 25.25
CA ALA A 23 -2.67 8.79 24.16
C ALA A 23 -1.29 8.73 23.47
N GLY A 24 -0.21 8.68 24.25
CA GLY A 24 1.15 8.49 23.74
C GLY A 24 1.31 7.19 22.96
N HIS A 25 0.79 6.07 23.47
CA HIS A 25 0.81 4.79 22.77
C HIS A 25 0.03 4.84 21.43
N MET A 26 -1.15 5.47 21.42
CA MET A 26 -1.92 5.65 20.18
C MET A 26 -1.15 6.51 19.18
N GLN A 27 -0.59 7.64 19.60
CA GLN A 27 0.20 8.51 18.73
C GLN A 27 1.37 7.75 18.08
N ALA A 28 2.11 6.97 18.88
CA ALA A 28 3.22 6.15 18.40
C ALA A 28 2.77 5.06 17.40
N THR A 29 1.60 4.46 17.65
CA THR A 29 1.02 3.46 16.74
C THR A 29 0.62 4.10 15.41
N LEU A 30 -0.06 5.24 15.44
CA LEU A 30 -0.48 5.96 14.23
C LEU A 30 0.74 6.41 13.40
N ALA A 31 1.81 6.88 14.06
CA ALA A 31 3.07 7.21 13.40
C ALA A 31 3.69 5.99 12.69
N ARG A 32 3.75 4.83 13.36
CA ARG A 32 4.26 3.59 12.74
C ARG A 32 3.43 3.12 11.55
N LEU A 33 2.10 3.30 11.59
CA LEU A 33 1.25 2.98 10.44
C LEU A 33 1.57 3.90 9.25
N ALA A 34 1.79 5.19 9.50
CA ALA A 34 2.22 6.13 8.47
C ALA A 34 3.60 5.75 7.87
N GLU A 35 4.55 5.31 8.70
CA GLU A 35 5.86 4.79 8.25
C GLU A 35 5.73 3.54 7.37
N CYS A 36 4.76 2.66 7.65
CA CYS A 36 4.42 1.52 6.80
C CYS A 36 3.74 1.91 5.47
N GLY A 37 3.54 3.21 5.21
CA GLY A 37 2.88 3.71 4.01
C GLY A 37 1.35 3.72 4.09
N ILE A 38 0.77 3.51 5.27
CA ILE A 38 -0.68 3.57 5.48
C ILE A 38 -1.08 5.03 5.61
N ALA A 39 -1.85 5.53 4.64
CA ALA A 39 -2.39 6.89 4.67
C ALA A 39 -3.65 6.93 5.56
N LEU A 40 -3.54 7.59 6.71
CA LEU A 40 -4.68 7.92 7.56
C LEU A 40 -5.29 9.24 7.08
N CYS A 41 -6.60 9.26 6.85
CA CYS A 41 -7.32 10.46 6.43
C CYS A 41 -8.77 10.39 6.91
N THR A 42 -9.43 11.54 6.88
CA THR A 42 -10.87 11.65 7.10
C THR A 42 -11.65 11.07 5.92
N MET A 43 -12.93 10.75 6.14
CA MET A 43 -13.80 10.27 5.08
C MET A 43 -13.90 11.27 3.92
N ASN A 44 -13.98 12.57 4.22
CA ASN A 44 -14.09 13.60 3.18
C ASN A 44 -12.84 13.67 2.31
N GLU A 45 -11.65 13.65 2.93
CA GLU A 45 -10.37 13.60 2.21
C GLU A 45 -10.23 12.34 1.35
N LEU A 46 -10.75 11.20 1.84
CA LEU A 46 -10.79 9.96 1.06
C LEU A 46 -11.69 10.10 -0.17
N LEU A 47 -12.89 10.65 0.01
CA LEU A 47 -13.83 10.89 -1.08
C LEU A 47 -13.26 11.86 -2.13
N GLU A 48 -12.58 12.92 -1.69
CA GLU A 48 -11.90 13.86 -2.59
C GLU A 48 -10.74 13.21 -3.36
N LYS A 49 -9.95 12.35 -2.70
CA LYS A 49 -8.88 11.57 -3.37
C LYS A 49 -9.43 10.62 -4.43
N LEU A 50 -10.55 9.95 -4.12
CA LEU A 50 -11.25 9.07 -5.06
C LEU A 50 -11.83 9.88 -6.24
N ALA A 51 -12.48 11.01 -5.97
CA ALA A 51 -13.06 11.86 -7.00
C ALA A 51 -12.00 12.51 -7.90
N SER A 52 -10.84 12.86 -7.35
CA SER A 52 -9.72 13.43 -8.12
C SER A 52 -8.95 12.39 -8.94
N GLY A 53 -9.32 11.11 -8.89
CA GLY A 53 -8.64 10.03 -9.61
C GLY A 53 -7.18 9.86 -9.19
N ARG A 54 -6.79 10.44 -8.04
CA ARG A 54 -5.45 10.31 -7.49
C ARG A 54 -5.38 8.96 -6.80
N GLU A 55 -5.18 7.90 -7.58
CA GLU A 55 -4.67 6.65 -7.03
C GLU A 55 -3.44 7.02 -6.21
N ALA A 56 -3.44 6.63 -4.93
CA ALA A 56 -2.24 6.68 -4.12
C ALA A 56 -1.17 5.97 -4.93
N ALA A 57 -0.13 6.70 -5.34
CA ALA A 57 0.96 6.14 -6.11
C ALA A 57 1.35 4.83 -5.44
N ALA A 58 1.19 3.72 -6.17
CA ALA A 58 1.59 2.40 -5.68
C ALA A 58 2.94 2.59 -5.03
N PRO A 59 3.12 2.16 -3.75
CA PRO A 59 4.31 2.48 -2.99
C PRO A 59 5.50 2.22 -3.90
N SER A 60 6.25 3.29 -4.20
CA SER A 60 7.43 3.20 -5.04
C SER A 60 8.22 2.04 -4.48
N ALA A 61 8.52 1.06 -5.36
CA ALA A 61 9.17 -0.18 -4.99
C ALA A 61 10.62 0.10 -4.54
N SER A 62 10.75 0.76 -3.39
CA SER A 62 11.98 1.06 -2.69
C SER A 62 12.12 0.00 -1.62
N GLY A 63 12.52 -1.18 -2.07
CA GLY A 63 12.82 -2.36 -1.26
C GLY A 63 13.55 -3.37 -2.15
N PRO A 64 14.51 -4.14 -1.61
CA PRO A 64 15.52 -4.84 -2.40
C PRO A 64 14.85 -5.87 -3.33
N ARG A 65 15.23 -5.83 -4.60
CA ARG A 65 15.03 -6.88 -5.63
C ARG A 65 13.77 -7.74 -5.42
N ARG A 66 12.60 -7.18 -5.70
CA ARG A 66 11.35 -7.96 -5.71
C ARG A 66 11.31 -8.84 -6.95
N TYR A 67 11.05 -10.13 -6.75
CA TYR A 67 10.77 -11.06 -7.84
C TYR A 67 9.40 -10.69 -8.46
N LEU A 68 9.37 -10.49 -9.77
CA LEU A 68 8.17 -10.26 -10.57
C LEU A 68 7.34 -11.55 -10.63
N THR A 69 6.06 -11.44 -10.30
CA THR A 69 5.09 -12.53 -10.35
C THR A 69 4.42 -12.62 -11.73
N VAL A 70 3.65 -13.68 -11.97
CA VAL A 70 2.83 -13.82 -13.20
C VAL A 70 1.93 -12.60 -13.38
N THR A 71 1.30 -12.13 -12.30
CA THR A 71 0.41 -10.98 -12.30
C THR A 71 1.13 -9.70 -12.75
N ASP A 72 2.35 -9.48 -12.27
CA ASP A 72 3.14 -8.29 -12.63
C ASP A 72 3.50 -8.29 -14.12
N VAL A 73 3.87 -9.46 -14.66
CA VAL A 73 4.21 -9.64 -16.08
C VAL A 73 2.98 -9.53 -16.99
N VAL A 74 1.81 -9.96 -16.52
CA VAL A 74 0.54 -9.80 -17.25
C VAL A 74 0.11 -8.34 -17.30
N ASN A 75 0.20 -7.62 -16.18
CA ASN A 75 -0.19 -6.22 -16.08
C ASN A 75 0.76 -5.30 -16.84
N ASN A 76 2.07 -5.58 -16.81
CA ASN A 76 3.07 -4.81 -17.52
C ASN A 76 4.18 -5.71 -18.10
N PRO A 77 4.04 -6.18 -19.36
CA PRO A 77 4.98 -7.11 -19.97
C PRO A 77 6.36 -6.49 -20.23
N ALA A 78 6.48 -5.15 -20.24
CA ALA A 78 7.77 -4.48 -20.41
C ALA A 78 8.71 -4.72 -19.21
N LEU A 79 8.16 -4.97 -18.02
CA LEU A 79 8.95 -5.26 -16.82
C LEU A 79 9.75 -6.57 -16.94
N ALA A 80 9.24 -7.55 -17.68
CA ALA A 80 9.92 -8.82 -17.91
C ALA A 80 11.13 -8.70 -18.86
N CYS A 81 11.26 -7.59 -19.57
CA CYS A 81 12.35 -7.35 -20.52
C CYS A 81 13.54 -6.60 -19.92
N ALA A 82 13.43 -6.12 -18.68
CA ALA A 82 14.52 -5.42 -18.01
C ALA A 82 15.65 -6.41 -17.64
N PRO A 83 16.93 -6.07 -17.87
CA PRO A 83 18.05 -7.00 -17.63
C PRO A 83 18.24 -7.35 -16.15
N GLU A 84 17.79 -6.51 -15.24
CA GLU A 84 17.79 -6.74 -13.80
C GLU A 84 16.51 -7.42 -13.26
N ALA A 85 15.54 -7.74 -14.12
CA ALA A 85 14.28 -8.34 -13.72
C ALA A 85 14.49 -9.77 -13.19
N GLN A 86 14.18 -9.98 -11.91
CA GLN A 86 14.10 -11.31 -11.32
C GLN A 86 12.67 -11.79 -11.41
N LEU A 87 12.43 -12.92 -12.07
CA LEU A 87 11.10 -13.51 -12.25
C LEU A 87 10.93 -14.69 -11.30
N THR A 88 9.71 -14.92 -10.79
CA THR A 88 9.40 -16.18 -10.09
C THR A 88 9.35 -17.36 -11.07
N ASP A 89 9.57 -18.58 -10.59
CA ASP A 89 9.53 -19.80 -11.43
C ASP A 89 8.21 -19.90 -12.22
N ALA A 90 7.09 -19.58 -11.58
CA ALA A 90 5.77 -19.54 -12.24
C ALA A 90 5.69 -18.49 -13.37
N ALA A 91 6.30 -17.31 -13.19
CA ALA A 91 6.35 -16.28 -14.23
C ALA A 91 7.26 -16.69 -15.41
N ILE A 92 8.37 -17.36 -15.11
CA ILE A 92 9.26 -17.93 -16.12
C ILE A 92 8.53 -18.99 -16.95
N ASP A 93 7.82 -19.92 -16.30
CA ASP A 93 7.07 -20.98 -16.98
C ASP A 93 5.92 -20.41 -17.82
N PHE A 94 5.22 -19.39 -17.31
CA PHE A 94 4.20 -18.66 -18.06
C PHE A 94 4.76 -18.06 -19.36
N LEU A 95 5.92 -17.38 -19.29
CA LEU A 95 6.57 -16.78 -20.47
C LEU A 95 7.08 -17.84 -21.47
N LYS A 96 7.59 -18.98 -20.98
CA LYS A 96 8.02 -20.10 -21.82
C LYS A 96 6.84 -20.75 -22.55
N ASN A 97 5.71 -20.93 -21.87
CA ASN A 97 4.51 -21.54 -22.45
C ASN A 97 3.85 -20.60 -23.47
N ARG A 98 3.85 -19.30 -23.22
CA ARG A 98 3.32 -18.30 -24.18
C ARG A 98 4.10 -18.28 -25.50
N LYS A 99 5.41 -18.56 -25.49
CA LYS A 99 6.21 -18.72 -26.72
C LYS A 99 6.00 -20.08 -27.40
N LYS A 100 5.45 -21.06 -26.68
CA LYS A 100 5.21 -22.44 -27.13
C LYS A 100 3.77 -22.71 -27.57
N GLU A 101 2.91 -21.70 -27.66
CA GLU A 101 1.61 -21.85 -28.33
C GLU A 101 1.63 -21.33 -29.79
N PRO A 102 2.22 -22.06 -30.75
CA PRO A 102 1.92 -21.91 -32.17
C PRO A 102 0.76 -22.84 -32.61
N TYR A 103 0.00 -23.45 -31.69
CA TYR A 103 -0.99 -24.50 -32.00
C TYR A 103 -2.44 -24.18 -31.63
N LEU A 104 -2.82 -22.92 -31.51
CA LEU A 104 -4.21 -22.51 -31.71
C LEU A 104 -4.32 -21.85 -33.09
N LYS A 105 -4.56 -22.69 -34.10
CA LYS A 105 -5.16 -22.32 -35.38
C LYS A 105 -6.65 -22.56 -35.32
#